data_AF-A0A835SFG6-F1
#
_entry.id   AF-A0A835SFG6-F1
#
_cell.length_a   1.000
_cell.length_b   1.000
_cell.length_c   1.000
_cell.angle_alpha   90.00
_cell.angle_beta   90.00
_cell.angle_gamma   90.00
#
_symmetry.space_group_name_H-M   'P 1'
#
loop_
_entity.id
_entity.type
_entity.pdbx_description
1 polymer ?
#
loop_
_entity_poly.entity_id
_entity_poly.type
_entity_poly.pdbx_seq_one_letter_code
_entity_poly.pdbx_strand_id
1 'polypeptide(L)'
;MGVKLLLRAHPQKGGAGPAHHELIKRVLDELCCSLVRSDSWSVSCHLMKQGHGVVGSMGGPAAAGGGGAGGLLRDMWAVAFRDSPELVYLLIRPEFKALECDLRMVRLVEKKLEYAKQMTVRLEGTTYTKGDFTLRLCTATQAIHSTQALLGYCLDLEYLPVSSMGAADGLVGECVELLRQTLAGLVAAGGGGGVGLQLEIIRPAFEKYGLMSQPYGRTHAAVAYSDLVVAMISTSAAAAQQAAQQQQQAAQAQQAQQAQQAQQAQAAAAAGAGAAQQGQAGAGGQQPHVVHVKHQLPVAR
;
A
#
# COMPACT_ATOMS: atom_id res chain seq x y z
N MET A 1 26.75 1.49 13.11
CA MET A 1 25.56 1.88 12.33
C MET A 1 24.99 3.13 12.98
N GLY A 2 24.51 4.08 12.18
CA GLY A 2 23.84 5.27 12.70
C GLY A 2 22.44 4.96 13.22
N VAL A 3 21.84 5.88 13.97
CA VAL A 3 20.43 5.76 14.39
C VAL A 3 19.54 6.01 13.17
N LYS A 4 18.62 5.07 12.88
CA LYS A 4 17.65 5.22 11.80
C LYS A 4 16.25 5.56 12.30
N LEU A 5 15.56 6.39 11.53
CA LEU A 5 14.15 6.71 11.66
C LEU A 5 13.46 6.50 10.31
N LEU A 6 12.36 5.76 10.31
CA LEU A 6 11.59 5.48 9.10
C LEU A 6 10.36 6.37 9.05
N LEU A 7 10.19 7.07 7.94
CA LEU A 7 9.05 7.93 7.65
C LEU A 7 8.23 7.31 6.53
N ARG A 8 6.95 7.05 6.78
CA ARG A 8 6.01 6.62 5.75
C ARG A 8 5.40 7.83 5.06
N ALA A 9 5.37 7.80 3.73
CA ALA A 9 4.64 8.77 2.94
C ALA A 9 3.16 8.35 2.90
N HIS A 10 2.29 9.16 3.53
CA HIS A 10 0.86 8.92 3.62
C HIS A 10 0.08 9.91 2.74
N PRO A 11 -0.48 9.46 1.61
CA PRO A 11 -1.36 10.30 0.78
C PRO A 11 -2.62 10.68 1.56
N GLN A 12 -3.03 11.94 1.51
CA GLN A 12 -4.27 12.40 2.16
C GLN A 12 -5.53 12.03 1.36
N LYS A 13 -5.40 11.81 0.04
CA LYS A 13 -6.47 11.39 -0.86
C LYS A 13 -5.93 10.38 -1.87
N GLY A 14 -6.65 9.28 -2.06
CA GLY A 14 -6.29 8.25 -3.03
C GLY A 14 -5.08 7.39 -2.62
N GLY A 15 -4.61 6.56 -3.55
CA GLY A 15 -3.45 5.69 -3.35
C GLY A 15 -2.12 6.40 -3.65
N ALA A 16 -1.01 5.76 -3.27
CA ALA A 16 0.32 6.27 -3.61
C ALA A 16 0.55 6.20 -5.14
N GLY A 17 0.77 7.36 -5.78
CA GLY A 17 1.22 7.46 -7.18
C GLY A 17 2.56 8.17 -7.37
N PRO A 18 3.10 8.20 -8.60
CA PRO A 18 4.42 8.78 -8.92
C PRO A 18 4.60 10.25 -8.48
N ALA A 19 3.51 11.03 -8.45
CA ALA A 19 3.54 12.41 -7.98
C ALA A 19 4.03 12.54 -6.52
N HIS A 20 3.73 11.57 -5.65
CA HIS A 20 4.22 11.59 -4.28
C HIS A 20 5.73 11.33 -4.20
N HIS A 21 6.26 10.45 -5.05
CA HIS A 21 7.69 10.21 -5.15
C HIS A 21 8.42 11.48 -5.59
N GLU A 22 7.93 12.11 -6.66
CA GLU A 22 8.51 13.37 -7.16
C GLU A 22 8.41 14.50 -6.14
N LEU A 23 7.33 14.56 -5.37
CA LEU A 23 7.19 15.55 -4.31
C LEU A 23 8.24 15.35 -3.19
N ILE A 24 8.45 14.12 -2.72
CA ILE A 24 9.50 13.85 -1.71
C ILE A 24 10.89 14.12 -2.31
N LYS A 25 11.12 13.74 -3.56
CA LYS A 25 12.37 14.05 -4.26
C LYS A 25 12.62 15.55 -4.30
N ARG A 26 11.60 16.37 -4.63
CA ARG A 26 11.70 17.83 -4.60
C ARG A 26 12.03 18.38 -3.21
N VAL A 27 11.46 17.80 -2.14
CA VAL A 27 11.84 18.15 -0.76
C VAL A 27 13.33 17.92 -0.54
N LEU A 28 13.86 16.78 -0.97
CA LEU A 28 15.30 16.48 -0.84
C LEU A 28 16.16 17.44 -1.67
N ASP A 29 15.72 17.77 -2.89
CA ASP A 29 16.40 18.73 -3.76
C ASP A 29 16.41 20.15 -3.13
N GLU A 30 15.29 20.60 -2.56
CA GLU A 30 15.16 21.91 -1.88
C GLU A 30 15.99 21.99 -0.60
N LEU A 31 16.15 20.87 0.12
CA LEU A 31 17.04 20.77 1.27
C LEU A 31 18.52 20.62 0.89
N CYS A 32 18.86 20.68 -0.40
CA CYS A 32 20.20 20.54 -0.95
C CYS A 32 20.86 19.20 -0.60
N CYS A 33 20.08 18.13 -0.51
CA CYS A 33 20.60 16.79 -0.30
C CYS A 33 21.36 16.31 -1.56
N SER A 34 22.58 15.83 -1.37
CA SER A 34 23.44 15.36 -2.47
C SER A 34 23.14 13.90 -2.82
N LEU A 35 22.90 13.61 -4.10
CA LEU A 35 22.66 12.26 -4.59
C LEU A 35 23.95 11.42 -4.57
N VAL A 36 23.92 10.23 -3.96
CA VAL A 36 25.02 9.28 -3.96
C VAL A 36 24.89 8.32 -5.15
N ARG A 37 25.81 8.42 -6.12
CA ARG A 37 25.69 7.75 -7.44
C ARG A 37 26.03 6.24 -7.46
N SER A 38 26.35 5.60 -6.33
CA SER A 38 27.08 4.32 -6.36
C SER A 38 26.52 3.16 -5.52
N ASP A 39 25.36 3.27 -4.87
CA ASP A 39 24.81 2.11 -4.15
C ASP A 39 23.32 1.96 -4.34
N SER A 40 22.96 0.93 -5.11
CA SER A 40 21.60 0.42 -5.12
C SER A 40 21.31 -0.22 -3.76
N TRP A 41 20.55 0.49 -2.93
CA TRP A 41 20.15 0.06 -1.60
C TRP A 41 18.82 -0.70 -1.66
N SER A 42 18.69 -1.78 -0.87
CA SER A 42 17.40 -2.44 -0.71
C SER A 42 17.26 -3.22 0.59
N VAL A 43 16.03 -3.36 1.06
CA VAL A 43 15.62 -4.22 2.17
C VAL A 43 14.48 -5.13 1.71
N SER A 44 14.54 -6.41 2.05
CA SER A 44 13.46 -7.37 1.76
C SER A 44 12.86 -7.88 3.06
N CYS A 45 11.53 -7.82 3.14
CA CYS A 45 10.74 -8.32 4.25
C CYS A 45 9.83 -9.46 3.75
N HIS A 46 9.98 -10.65 4.31
CA HIS A 46 9.17 -11.81 3.97
C HIS A 46 8.24 -12.16 5.12
N LEU A 47 6.94 -12.24 4.87
CA LEU A 47 6.01 -12.85 5.82
C LEU A 47 6.00 -14.36 5.57
N MET A 48 6.33 -15.12 6.61
CA MET A 48 6.35 -16.57 6.63
C MET A 48 5.26 -17.05 7.58
N LYS A 49 4.45 -18.00 7.13
CA LYS A 49 3.43 -18.65 7.96
C LYS A 49 3.75 -20.12 8.09
N GLN A 50 3.59 -20.65 9.30
CA GLN A 50 3.72 -22.07 9.53
C GLN A 50 2.54 -22.79 8.87
N GLY A 51 2.83 -23.68 7.92
CA GLY A 51 1.85 -24.60 7.37
C GLY A 51 1.56 -25.70 8.39
N HIS A 52 0.31 -26.13 8.48
CA HIS A 52 0.00 -27.38 9.18
C HIS A 52 0.46 -28.54 8.30
N GLY A 53 1.55 -29.20 8.68
CA GLY A 53 1.77 -30.59 8.31
C GLY A 53 0.59 -31.42 8.82
N VAL A 54 -0.15 -31.99 7.88
CA VAL A 54 -1.11 -33.08 8.09
C VAL A 54 -0.34 -34.24 8.73
N VAL A 55 -0.46 -34.38 10.05
CA VAL A 55 -0.20 -35.66 10.73
C VAL A 55 -1.44 -36.01 11.54
N GLY A 56 -2.26 -36.85 10.91
CA GLY A 56 -3.33 -37.68 11.45
C GLY A 56 -4.03 -37.24 12.74
N SER A 57 -5.21 -36.65 12.61
CA SER A 57 -6.33 -37.06 13.45
C SER A 57 -7.61 -37.00 12.62
N MET A 58 -8.22 -38.15 12.41
CA MET A 58 -9.59 -38.24 11.95
C MET A 58 -10.52 -37.46 12.89
N GLY A 59 -11.49 -36.74 12.31
CA GLY A 59 -12.74 -36.45 13.02
C GLY A 59 -13.27 -35.02 12.87
N GLY A 60 -14.21 -34.82 11.95
CA GLY A 60 -15.41 -34.01 12.21
C GLY A 60 -15.49 -32.60 11.59
N PRO A 61 -16.65 -32.21 11.02
CA PRO A 61 -16.84 -30.91 10.37
C PRO A 61 -17.34 -29.81 11.32
N ALA A 62 -16.89 -28.59 11.02
CA ALA A 62 -17.52 -27.27 11.18
C ALA A 62 -18.22 -26.88 12.50
N ALA A 63 -17.74 -25.82 13.16
CA ALA A 63 -18.48 -24.56 13.34
C ALA A 63 -17.64 -23.52 14.10
N ALA A 64 -18.05 -22.27 13.93
CA ALA A 64 -17.42 -21.03 14.35
C ALA A 64 -17.17 -20.86 15.86
N GLY A 65 -16.20 -19.99 16.18
CA GLY A 65 -16.18 -19.23 17.42
C GLY A 65 -15.06 -19.58 18.40
N GLY A 66 -14.15 -18.62 18.59
CA GLY A 66 -13.55 -18.28 19.88
C GLY A 66 -12.77 -19.34 20.66
N GLY A 67 -11.44 -19.13 20.76
CA GLY A 67 -10.66 -19.53 21.94
C GLY A 67 -10.44 -21.03 22.13
N GLY A 68 -9.54 -21.62 21.33
CA GLY A 68 -9.04 -22.98 21.54
C GLY A 68 -7.55 -22.99 21.84
N ALA A 69 -7.17 -23.40 23.05
CA ALA A 69 -5.79 -23.65 23.46
C ALA A 69 -5.22 -24.87 22.69
N GLY A 70 -4.69 -24.60 21.50
CA GLY A 70 -4.01 -25.54 20.62
C GLY A 70 -3.18 -24.79 19.59
N GLY A 71 -1.95 -24.42 19.98
CA GLY A 71 -0.88 -23.89 19.11
C GLY A 71 -1.29 -22.92 18.00
N LEU A 72 -1.62 -21.67 18.35
CA LEU A 72 -1.80 -20.59 17.36
C LEU A 72 -0.60 -20.57 16.40
N LEU A 73 -0.87 -20.74 15.11
CA LEU A 73 0.11 -20.63 14.02
C LEU A 73 0.86 -19.29 14.14
N ARG A 74 2.20 -19.35 14.21
CA ARG A 74 3.02 -18.16 14.47
C ARG A 74 3.49 -17.52 13.19
N ASP A 75 2.91 -16.39 12.84
CA ASP A 75 3.39 -15.50 11.78
C ASP A 75 4.81 -14.99 12.12
N MET A 76 5.75 -15.20 11.21
CA MET A 76 7.15 -14.78 11.35
C MET A 76 7.53 -13.85 10.20
N TRP A 77 8.23 -12.77 10.51
CA TRP A 77 8.84 -11.90 9.52
C TRP A 77 10.32 -12.22 9.37
N ALA A 78 10.81 -12.34 8.14
CA ALA A 78 12.24 -12.42 7.85
C ALA A 78 12.66 -11.14 7.13
N VAL A 79 13.51 -10.34 7.76
CA VAL A 79 14.04 -9.09 7.20
C VAL A 79 15.49 -9.31 6.81
N ALA A 80 15.85 -8.98 5.57
CA ALA A 80 17.23 -9.04 5.07
C ALA A 80 17.63 -7.72 4.44
N PHE A 81 18.88 -7.33 4.63
CA PHE A 81 19.44 -6.09 4.11
C PHE A 81 20.48 -6.41 3.04
N ARG A 82 20.49 -5.61 1.97
CA ARG A 82 21.42 -5.84 0.86
C ARG A 82 22.89 -5.64 1.22
N ASP A 83 23.17 -4.78 2.19
CA ASP A 83 24.53 -4.50 2.70
C ASP A 83 25.06 -5.60 3.63
N SER A 84 24.22 -6.57 4.03
CA SER A 84 24.59 -7.72 4.85
C SER A 84 23.87 -8.98 4.35
N PRO A 85 24.19 -9.44 3.12
CA PRO A 85 23.47 -10.53 2.45
C PRO A 85 23.59 -11.89 3.16
N GLU A 86 24.56 -12.05 4.04
CA GLU A 86 24.76 -13.24 4.87
C GLU A 86 23.82 -13.31 6.08
N LEU A 87 23.19 -12.20 6.47
CA LEU A 87 22.34 -12.11 7.66
C LEU A 87 20.85 -11.99 7.31
N VAL A 88 20.03 -12.53 8.21
CA VAL A 88 18.58 -12.35 8.22
C VAL A 88 18.10 -12.17 9.67
N TYR A 89 17.09 -11.34 9.83
CA TYR A 89 16.49 -11.03 11.12
C TYR A 89 15.10 -11.65 11.15
N LEU A 90 14.89 -12.64 12.01
CA LEU A 90 13.62 -13.32 12.19
C LEU A 90 12.85 -12.65 13.33
N LEU A 91 11.62 -12.20 13.07
CA LEU A 91 10.78 -11.51 14.04
C LEU A 91 9.45 -12.23 14.24
N ILE A 92 9.10 -12.45 15.51
CA ILE A 92 7.76 -12.87 15.93
C ILE A 92 7.13 -11.66 16.63
N ARG A 93 6.49 -10.80 15.83
CA ARG A 93 6.01 -9.47 16.28
C ARG A 93 5.04 -9.53 17.47
N PRO A 94 4.05 -10.44 17.52
CA PRO A 94 3.15 -10.53 18.68
C PRO A 94 3.84 -10.88 20.01
N GLU A 95 4.99 -11.55 19.93
CA GLU A 95 5.79 -11.96 21.11
C GLU A 95 6.98 -11.02 21.37
N PHE A 96 7.16 -9.97 20.55
CA PHE A 96 8.30 -9.06 20.62
C PHE A 96 9.66 -9.77 20.63
N LYS A 97 9.79 -10.83 19.83
CA LYS A 97 11.05 -11.56 19.64
C LYS A 97 11.69 -11.17 18.32
N ALA A 98 12.99 -10.89 18.37
CA ALA A 98 13.83 -10.66 17.20
C ALA A 98 15.11 -11.49 17.34
N LEU A 99 15.51 -12.18 16.28
CA LEU A 99 16.69 -13.02 16.23
C LEU A 99 17.50 -12.69 14.99
N GLU A 100 18.75 -12.28 15.18
CA GLU A 100 19.73 -12.22 14.10
C GLU A 100 20.29 -13.62 13.83
N CYS A 101 20.35 -14.01 12.56
CA CYS A 101 20.88 -15.31 12.17
C CYS A 101 21.43 -15.30 10.74
N ASP A 102 22.16 -16.36 10.39
CA ASP A 102 22.63 -16.59 9.02
C ASP A 102 21.45 -16.82 8.07
N LEU A 103 21.53 -16.31 6.83
CA LEU A 103 20.49 -16.44 5.81
C LEU A 103 20.07 -17.91 5.56
N ARG A 104 20.95 -18.88 5.78
CA ARG A 104 20.66 -20.32 5.69
C ARG A 104 19.57 -20.74 6.66
N MET A 105 19.33 -20.00 7.75
CA MET A 105 18.21 -20.26 8.67
C MET A 105 16.85 -20.12 8.02
N VAL A 106 16.67 -19.25 7.03
CA VAL A 106 15.41 -19.18 6.27
C VAL A 106 15.09 -20.54 5.65
N ARG A 107 16.09 -21.20 5.04
CA ARG A 107 15.91 -22.51 4.41
C ARG A 107 15.57 -23.61 5.42
N LEU A 108 16.14 -23.53 6.62
CA LEU A 108 15.82 -24.48 7.70
C LEU A 108 14.39 -24.27 8.16
N VAL A 109 13.98 -23.03 8.42
CA VAL A 109 12.62 -22.68 8.85
C VAL A 109 11.60 -23.11 7.80
N GLU A 110 11.89 -22.91 6.51
CA GLU A 110 11.05 -23.38 5.40
C GLU A 110 10.95 -24.92 5.34
N LYS A 111 12.08 -25.63 5.37
CA LYS A 111 12.11 -27.08 5.12
C LYS A 111 11.81 -27.95 6.35
N LYS A 112 12.14 -27.48 7.55
CA LYS A 112 12.10 -28.28 8.79
C LYS A 112 10.99 -27.84 9.73
N LEU A 113 10.66 -26.56 9.73
CA LEU A 113 9.58 -26.02 10.58
C LEU A 113 8.30 -25.78 9.79
N GLU A 114 8.26 -26.21 8.53
CA GLU A 114 7.10 -26.15 7.63
C GLU A 114 6.56 -24.74 7.40
N TYR A 115 7.43 -23.72 7.46
CA TYR A 115 7.03 -22.36 7.12
C TYR A 115 6.99 -22.15 5.60
N ALA A 116 5.93 -21.52 5.11
CA ALA A 116 5.81 -21.08 3.74
C ALA A 116 5.85 -19.55 3.66
N LYS A 117 6.62 -19.03 2.70
CA LYS A 117 6.58 -17.60 2.34
C LYS A 117 5.21 -17.27 1.77
N GLN A 118 4.46 -16.42 2.47
CA GLN A 118 3.15 -15.95 2.04
C GLN A 118 3.24 -14.67 1.23
N MET A 119 4.20 -13.80 1.57
CA MET A 119 4.31 -12.47 0.98
C MET A 119 5.74 -12.00 1.06
N THR A 120 6.16 -11.28 0.02
CA THR A 120 7.44 -10.59 -0.02
C THR A 120 7.20 -9.12 -0.29
N VAL A 121 7.75 -8.26 0.56
CA VAL A 121 7.79 -6.82 0.36
C VAL A 121 9.25 -6.42 0.17
N ARG A 122 9.52 -5.69 -0.91
CA ARG A 122 10.84 -5.17 -1.22
C ARG A 122 10.80 -3.66 -1.15
N LEU A 123 11.76 -3.09 -0.43
CA LEU A 123 12.02 -1.67 -0.40
C LEU A 123 13.31 -1.43 -1.19
N GLU A 124 13.22 -0.65 -2.25
CA GLU A 124 14.37 -0.22 -3.04
C GLU A 124 14.39 1.30 -3.09
N GLY A 125 15.57 1.90 -3.06
CA GLY A 125 15.64 3.34 -2.95
C GLY A 125 16.94 3.94 -3.42
N THR A 126 16.87 5.26 -3.57
CA THR A 126 18.00 6.11 -3.95
C THR A 126 18.54 6.78 -2.70
N THR A 127 19.87 6.77 -2.55
CA THR A 127 20.54 7.33 -1.38
C THR A 127 20.98 8.77 -1.62
N TYR A 128 20.71 9.62 -0.64
CA TYR A 128 21.09 11.02 -0.57
C TYR A 128 21.84 11.30 0.74
N THR A 129 22.67 12.33 0.76
CA THR A 129 23.42 12.75 1.95
C THR A 129 23.30 14.24 2.19
N LYS A 130 23.27 14.64 3.47
CA LYS A 130 23.36 16.03 3.90
C LYS A 130 24.12 16.10 5.22
N GLY A 131 25.39 16.51 5.16
CA GLY A 131 26.28 16.45 6.32
C GLY A 131 26.34 15.04 6.89
N ASP A 132 26.02 14.90 8.18
CA ASP A 132 26.03 13.64 8.93
C ASP A 132 24.79 12.75 8.70
N PHE A 133 23.85 13.20 7.88
CA PHE A 133 22.63 12.47 7.55
C PHE A 133 22.74 11.73 6.23
N THR A 134 22.29 10.48 6.23
CA THR A 134 21.96 9.71 5.04
C THR A 134 20.44 9.57 4.93
N LEU A 135 19.87 9.99 3.81
CA LEU A 135 18.44 9.88 3.52
C LEU A 135 18.23 8.94 2.34
N ARG A 136 17.31 7.99 2.43
CA ARG A 136 16.99 7.08 1.32
C ARG A 136 15.53 7.23 0.96
N LEU A 137 15.24 7.69 -0.25
CA LEU A 137 13.89 7.72 -0.82
C LEU A 137 13.58 6.35 -1.39
N CYS A 138 12.62 5.67 -0.80
CA CYS A 138 12.37 4.25 -1.01
C CYS A 138 10.97 4.02 -1.59
N THR A 139 10.91 3.14 -2.58
CA THR A 139 9.67 2.57 -3.12
C THR A 139 9.47 1.19 -2.52
N ALA A 140 8.31 0.95 -1.91
CA ALA A 140 7.93 -0.33 -1.36
C ALA A 140 7.00 -1.07 -2.33
N THR A 141 7.41 -2.25 -2.79
CA THR A 141 6.59 -3.11 -3.65
C THR A 141 6.31 -4.45 -2.98
N GLN A 142 5.10 -4.95 -3.16
CA GLN A 142 4.66 -6.27 -2.74
C GLN A 142 4.64 -7.20 -3.95
N ALA A 143 5.32 -8.34 -3.84
CA ALA A 143 5.20 -9.41 -4.83
C ALA A 143 3.91 -10.19 -4.57
N ILE A 144 2.98 -10.15 -5.52
CA ILE A 144 1.75 -10.95 -5.53
C ILE A 144 1.81 -11.82 -6.78
N HIS A 145 2.17 -13.10 -6.61
CA HIS A 145 2.37 -14.03 -7.73
C HIS A 145 3.39 -13.46 -8.74
N SER A 146 3.00 -13.22 -10.00
CA SER A 146 3.85 -12.67 -11.06
C SER A 146 3.77 -11.14 -11.20
N THR A 147 3.05 -10.45 -10.32
CA THR A 147 2.91 -8.97 -10.36
C THR A 147 3.58 -8.29 -9.17
N GLN A 148 3.98 -7.04 -9.38
CA GLN A 148 4.51 -6.16 -8.34
C GLN A 148 3.47 -5.08 -8.05
N ALA A 149 2.92 -5.05 -6.84
CA ALA A 149 1.99 -4.03 -6.40
C ALA A 149 2.74 -2.94 -5.62
N LEU A 150 2.55 -1.68 -5.97
CA LEU A 150 3.09 -0.56 -5.20
C LEU A 150 2.34 -0.45 -3.86
N LEU A 151 3.07 -0.54 -2.75
CA LEU A 151 2.53 -0.27 -1.41
C LEU A 151 2.62 1.22 -1.05
N GLY A 152 3.66 1.90 -1.55
CA GLY A 152 3.85 3.32 -1.35
C GLY A 152 5.32 3.71 -1.27
N TYR A 153 5.55 4.91 -0.76
CA TYR A 153 6.89 5.47 -0.60
C TYR A 153 7.23 5.67 0.87
N CYS A 154 8.51 5.64 1.20
CA CYS A 154 9.02 5.99 2.51
C CYS A 154 10.38 6.67 2.41
N LEU A 155 10.79 7.29 3.51
CA LEU A 155 12.10 7.89 3.68
C LEU A 155 12.79 7.18 4.85
N ASP A 156 13.94 6.57 4.60
CA ASP A 156 14.87 6.10 5.64
C ASP A 156 15.85 7.23 5.96
N LEU A 157 15.77 7.76 7.18
CA LEU A 157 16.65 8.81 7.69
C LEU A 157 17.63 8.20 8.68
N GLU A 158 18.92 8.23 8.37
CA GLU A 158 20.00 7.69 9.20
C GLU A 158 20.94 8.81 9.65
N TYR A 159 21.15 8.95 10.95
CA TYR A 159 22.14 9.85 11.55
C TYR A 159 23.38 9.05 11.96
N LEU A 160 24.48 9.26 11.24
CA LEU A 160 25.69 8.43 11.31
C LEU A 160 26.58 8.58 12.58
N PRO A 161 26.74 9.78 13.19
CA PRO A 161 27.77 10.01 14.21
C PRO A 161 27.60 9.22 15.50
N VAL A 162 26.39 8.80 15.85
CA VAL A 162 26.10 8.11 17.11
C VAL A 162 25.21 6.91 16.89
N SER A 163 25.35 5.91 17.76
CA SER A 163 24.44 4.75 17.85
C SER A 163 23.47 4.87 19.04
N SER A 164 23.63 5.85 19.91
CA SER A 164 22.69 6.10 21.01
C SER A 164 21.44 6.80 20.47
N MET A 165 20.27 6.16 20.58
CA MET A 165 18.99 6.75 20.17
C MET A 165 18.70 8.05 20.91
N GLY A 166 18.94 8.08 22.23
CA GLY A 166 18.72 9.28 23.04
C GLY A 166 19.65 10.43 22.66
N ALA A 167 20.89 10.15 22.24
CA ALA A 167 21.81 11.18 21.76
C ALA A 167 21.42 11.72 20.38
N ALA A 168 20.82 10.89 19.53
CA ALA A 168 20.38 11.26 18.19
C ALA A 168 19.02 11.97 18.15
N ASP A 169 18.17 11.77 19.16
CA ASP A 169 16.74 12.11 19.13
C ASP A 169 16.47 13.58 18.75
N GLY A 170 17.20 14.53 19.35
CA GLY A 170 17.04 15.95 19.06
C GLY A 170 17.36 16.30 17.59
N LEU A 171 18.53 15.88 17.09
CA LEU A 171 18.98 16.18 15.72
C LEU A 171 18.14 15.46 14.67
N VAL A 172 17.76 14.21 14.93
CA VAL A 172 16.87 13.45 14.03
C VAL A 172 15.48 14.10 14.01
N GLY A 173 14.96 14.52 15.17
CA GLY A 173 13.68 15.22 15.29
C GLY A 173 13.65 16.53 14.52
N GLU A 174 14.67 17.37 14.66
CA GLU A 174 14.82 18.62 13.90
C GLU A 174 14.86 18.37 12.39
N CYS A 175 15.60 17.35 11.95
CA CYS A 175 15.64 16.98 10.53
C CYS A 175 14.26 16.55 9.99
N VAL A 176 13.49 15.80 10.79
CA VAL A 176 12.12 15.41 10.42
C VAL A 176 11.20 16.61 10.33
N GLU A 177 11.27 17.54 11.28
CA GLU A 177 10.45 18.74 11.25
C GLU A 177 10.79 19.62 10.05
N LEU A 178 12.07 19.74 9.71
CA LEU A 178 12.50 20.42 8.48
C LEU A 178 11.92 19.75 7.22
N LEU A 179 12.00 18.42 7.11
CA LEU A 179 11.40 17.66 6.01
C LEU A 179 9.88 17.91 5.90
N ARG A 180 9.17 17.95 7.01
CA ARG A 180 7.73 18.21 7.06
C ARG A 180 7.38 19.64 6.68
N GLN A 181 8.12 20.62 7.17
CA GLN A 181 7.91 22.03 6.87
C GLN A 181 8.14 22.31 5.38
N THR A 182 9.22 21.79 4.80
CA THR A 182 9.50 21.91 3.36
C THR A 182 8.42 21.22 2.54
N LEU A 183 8.00 20.00 2.92
CA LEU A 183 6.89 19.32 2.26
C LEU A 183 5.60 20.14 2.30
N ALA A 184 5.23 20.67 3.47
CA ALA A 184 4.03 21.49 3.64
C ALA A 184 4.10 22.76 2.78
N GLY A 185 5.26 23.42 2.72
CA GLY A 185 5.51 24.57 1.85
C GLY A 185 5.29 24.24 0.37
N LEU A 186 5.86 23.14 -0.12
CA LEU A 186 5.68 22.68 -1.49
C LEU A 186 4.23 22.31 -1.83
N VAL A 187 3.53 21.63 -0.91
CA VAL A 187 2.11 21.28 -1.07
C VAL A 187 1.25 22.54 -1.13
N ALA A 188 1.54 23.55 -0.28
CA ALA A 188 0.82 24.81 -0.27
C ALA A 188 1.09 25.64 -1.55
N ALA A 189 2.35 25.73 -1.98
CA ALA A 189 2.75 26.45 -3.19
C ALA A 189 2.21 25.81 -4.48
N GLY A 190 1.96 24.50 -4.47
CA GLY A 190 1.38 23.75 -5.59
C GLY A 190 -0.09 24.08 -5.92
N GLY A 191 -0.72 25.02 -5.20
CA GLY A 191 -2.01 25.63 -5.57
C GLY A 191 -3.17 24.64 -5.65
N GLY A 192 -3.71 24.20 -4.50
CA GLY A 192 -5.05 23.57 -4.36
C GLY A 192 -5.33 22.26 -5.13
N GLY A 193 -4.46 21.84 -6.05
CA GLY A 193 -4.63 20.74 -7.00
C GLY A 193 -4.01 19.43 -6.54
N GLY A 194 -4.51 18.86 -5.45
CA GLY A 194 -4.75 17.41 -5.41
C GLY A 194 -3.65 16.44 -4.93
N VAL A 195 -2.41 16.84 -4.67
CA VAL A 195 -1.39 15.91 -4.10
C VAL A 195 -1.13 16.22 -2.63
N GLY A 196 -2.07 15.85 -1.76
CA GLY A 196 -1.87 15.93 -0.31
C GLY A 196 -0.99 14.79 0.16
N LEU A 197 0.14 15.10 0.81
CA LEU A 197 1.07 14.12 1.34
C LEU A 197 1.52 14.49 2.75
N GLN A 198 1.56 13.52 3.65
CA GLN A 198 2.11 13.67 4.98
C GLN A 198 3.23 12.65 5.23
N LEU A 199 4.26 13.05 5.97
CA LEU A 199 5.30 12.15 6.46
C LEU A 199 4.99 11.72 7.91
N GLU A 200 4.70 10.44 8.07
CA GLU A 200 4.39 9.83 9.36
C GLU A 200 5.60 9.05 9.87
N ILE A 201 5.97 9.27 11.13
CA ILE A 201 7.06 8.54 11.77
C ILE A 201 6.56 7.15 12.17
N ILE A 202 7.27 6.10 11.74
CA ILE A 202 7.08 4.76 12.29
C ILE A 202 7.76 4.69 13.65
N ARG A 203 7.00 4.30 14.68
CA ARG A 203 7.48 4.19 16.07
C ARG A 203 7.51 2.73 16.51
N PRO A 204 8.65 2.03 16.34
CA PRO A 204 8.73 0.63 16.69
C PRO A 204 8.78 0.45 18.21
N ALA A 205 8.21 -0.64 18.71
CA ALA A 205 8.12 -0.91 20.15
C ALA A 205 9.44 -1.45 20.73
N PHE A 206 10.56 -0.75 20.54
CA PHE A 206 11.91 -1.21 20.91
C PHE A 206 12.03 -1.65 22.38
N GLU A 207 11.30 -1.02 23.29
CA GLU A 207 11.26 -1.40 24.70
C GLU A 207 10.80 -2.84 24.89
N LYS A 208 9.75 -3.26 24.18
CA LYS A 208 9.18 -4.60 24.28
C LYS A 208 10.12 -5.68 23.71
N TYR A 209 10.97 -5.31 22.76
CA TYR A 209 12.03 -6.17 22.23
C TYR A 209 13.31 -6.16 23.10
N GLY A 210 13.35 -5.39 24.20
CA GLY A 210 14.55 -5.24 25.03
C GLY A 210 15.69 -4.47 24.34
N LEU A 211 15.36 -3.64 23.35
CA LEU A 211 16.35 -2.95 22.49
C LEU A 211 16.67 -1.52 22.94
N MET A 212 15.93 -0.94 23.89
CA MET A 212 16.11 0.46 24.32
C MET A 212 17.46 0.76 24.98
N SER A 213 18.03 -0.22 25.69
CA SER A 213 19.32 -0.08 26.40
C SER A 213 20.53 -0.45 25.54
N GLN A 214 20.31 -0.95 24.32
CA GLN A 214 21.36 -1.37 23.41
C GLN A 214 21.70 -0.25 22.41
N PRO A 215 22.96 -0.11 22.00
CA PRO A 215 23.32 0.74 20.86
C PRO A 215 22.49 0.35 19.63
N TYR A 216 22.04 1.35 18.86
CA TYR A 216 21.27 1.13 17.65
C TYR A 216 22.05 0.25 16.67
N GLY A 217 21.43 -0.85 16.26
CA GLY A 217 22.01 -1.83 15.35
C GLY A 217 21.00 -2.32 14.32
N ARG A 218 21.41 -3.36 13.58
CA ARG A 218 20.57 -3.91 12.51
C ARG A 218 19.31 -4.60 13.03
N THR A 219 19.32 -5.14 14.25
CA THR A 219 18.11 -5.67 14.88
C THR A 219 17.06 -4.57 15.09
N HIS A 220 17.47 -3.36 15.54
CA HIS A 220 16.58 -2.20 15.62
C HIS A 220 16.02 -1.83 14.26
N ALA A 221 16.89 -1.75 13.25
CA ALA A 221 16.46 -1.48 11.88
C ALA A 221 15.45 -2.53 11.39
N ALA A 222 15.70 -3.83 11.64
CA ALA A 222 14.83 -4.91 11.20
C ALA A 222 13.44 -4.82 11.83
N VAL A 223 13.38 -4.52 13.13
CA VAL A 223 12.11 -4.25 13.84
C VAL A 223 11.39 -3.06 13.18
N ALA A 224 12.11 -1.96 12.92
CA ALA A 224 11.53 -0.77 12.30
C ALA A 224 10.98 -1.04 10.89
N TYR A 225 11.73 -1.75 10.04
CA TYR A 225 11.25 -2.12 8.69
C TYR A 225 10.05 -3.07 8.74
N SER A 226 10.03 -4.01 9.69
CA SER A 226 8.88 -4.90 9.85
C SER A 226 7.60 -4.13 10.22
N ASP A 227 7.71 -3.14 11.11
CA ASP A 227 6.58 -2.29 11.51
C ASP A 227 6.15 -1.35 10.37
N LEU A 228 7.10 -0.77 9.64
CA LEU A 228 6.85 0.04 8.45
C LEU A 228 6.06 -0.75 7.39
N VAL A 229 6.52 -1.96 7.06
CA VAL A 229 5.90 -2.80 6.04
C VAL A 229 4.48 -3.20 6.45
N VAL A 230 4.28 -3.58 7.72
CA VAL A 230 2.94 -3.89 8.23
C VAL A 230 2.02 -2.68 8.14
N ALA A 231 2.49 -1.49 8.50
CA ALA A 231 1.71 -0.26 8.35
C ALA A 231 1.34 0.01 6.89
N MET A 232 2.29 -0.14 5.96
CA MET A 232 2.06 0.04 4.51
C MET A 232 1.04 -0.95 3.95
N ILE A 233 1.14 -2.24 4.29
CA ILE A 233 0.17 -3.27 3.86
C ILE A 233 -1.22 -2.98 4.42
N SER A 234 -1.29 -2.57 5.68
CA SER A 234 -2.58 -2.28 6.33
C SER A 234 -3.29 -1.12 5.65
N THR A 235 -2.54 -0.08 5.28
CA THR A 235 -3.08 1.08 4.54
C THR A 235 -3.44 0.74 3.09
N SER A 236 -2.63 -0.05 2.38
CA SER A 236 -2.94 -0.46 1.01
C SER A 236 -4.20 -1.34 0.95
N ALA A 237 -4.36 -2.26 1.90
CA ALA A 237 -5.55 -3.10 2.02
C ALA A 237 -6.81 -2.26 2.32
N ALA A 238 -6.73 -1.29 3.23
CA ALA A 238 -7.83 -0.40 3.54
C ALA A 238 -8.24 0.46 2.32
N ALA A 239 -7.28 1.00 1.58
CA ALA A 239 -7.54 1.78 0.37
C ALA A 239 -8.20 0.91 -0.73
N ALA A 240 -7.75 -0.33 -0.91
CA ALA A 240 -8.34 -1.26 -1.87
C ALA A 240 -9.80 -1.62 -1.52
N GLN A 241 -10.10 -1.82 -0.23
CA GLN A 241 -11.46 -2.07 0.25
C GLN A 241 -12.39 -0.87 0.02
N GLN A 242 -11.91 0.35 0.28
CA GLN A 242 -12.68 1.57 0.02
C GLN A 242 -12.98 1.76 -1.47
N ALA A 243 -12.00 1.51 -2.35
CA ALA A 243 -12.20 1.59 -3.79
C ALA A 243 -13.23 0.57 -4.29
N ALA A 244 -13.18 -0.67 -3.79
CA ALA A 244 -14.16 -1.70 -4.13
C ALA A 244 -15.58 -1.34 -3.69
N GLN A 245 -15.73 -0.74 -2.49
CA GLN A 245 -17.04 -0.26 -2.00
C GLN A 245 -17.60 0.88 -2.85
N GLN A 246 -16.77 1.86 -3.23
CA GLN A 246 -17.20 2.96 -4.10
C GLN A 246 -17.65 2.46 -5.48
N GLN A 247 -16.95 1.47 -6.04
CA GLN A 247 -17.33 0.88 -7.33
C GLN A 247 -18.66 0.13 -7.25
N GLN A 248 -18.93 -0.58 -6.15
CA GLN A 248 -20.22 -1.24 -5.92
C GLN A 248 -21.36 -0.22 -5.76
N GLN A 249 -21.14 0.87 -5.03
CA GLN A 249 -22.14 1.94 -4.88
C GLN A 249 -22.43 2.65 -6.21
N ALA A 250 -21.40 2.94 -7.00
CA ALA A 250 -21.58 3.55 -8.32
C ALA A 250 -22.37 2.64 -9.28
N ALA A 251 -22.08 1.32 -9.26
CA ALA A 251 -22.82 0.35 -10.05
C ALA A 251 -24.31 0.25 -9.64
N GLN A 252 -24.59 0.26 -8.33
CA GLN A 252 -25.97 0.29 -7.83
C GLN A 252 -26.71 1.58 -8.20
N ALA A 253 -26.04 2.73 -8.12
CA ALA A 253 -26.62 4.01 -8.53
C ALA A 253 -26.96 4.04 -10.03
N GLN A 254 -26.09 3.49 -10.89
CA GLN A 254 -26.35 3.36 -12.32
C GLN A 254 -27.52 2.43 -12.62
N GLN A 255 -27.62 1.29 -11.92
CA GLN A 255 -28.76 0.37 -12.07
C GLN A 255 -30.07 1.02 -11.61
N ALA A 256 -30.06 1.79 -10.51
CA ALA A 256 -31.22 2.52 -10.03
C ALA A 256 -31.67 3.60 -11.03
N GLN A 257 -30.73 4.34 -11.64
CA GLN A 257 -31.04 5.32 -12.67
C GLN A 257 -31.65 4.67 -13.92
N GLN A 258 -31.12 3.54 -14.38
CA GLN A 258 -31.68 2.80 -15.51
C GLN A 258 -33.09 2.27 -15.21
N ALA A 259 -33.34 1.75 -14.00
CA ALA A 259 -34.66 1.28 -13.60
C ALA A 259 -35.69 2.42 -13.55
N GLN A 260 -35.31 3.61 -13.06
CA GLN A 260 -36.17 4.79 -13.06
C GLN A 260 -36.51 5.26 -14.48
N GLN A 261 -35.54 5.28 -15.40
CA GLN A 261 -35.78 5.64 -16.80
C GLN A 261 -36.71 4.63 -17.49
N ALA A 262 -36.55 3.33 -17.22
CA ALA A 262 -37.44 2.30 -17.77
C ALA A 262 -38.88 2.45 -17.26
N GLN A 263 -39.07 2.76 -15.97
CA GLN A 263 -40.41 3.02 -15.40
C GLN A 263 -41.07 4.26 -16.01
N GLN A 264 -40.31 5.35 -16.19
CA GLN A 264 -40.83 6.56 -16.84
C GLN A 264 -41.22 6.31 -18.31
N ALA A 265 -40.43 5.53 -19.05
CA ALA A 265 -40.77 5.17 -20.42
C ALA A 265 -42.05 4.31 -20.50
N GLN A 266 -42.24 3.36 -19.57
CA GLN A 266 -43.46 2.57 -19.49
C GLN A 266 -44.69 3.42 -19.13
N ALA A 267 -44.56 4.35 -18.19
CA ALA A 267 -45.64 5.27 -17.82
C ALA A 267 -46.05 6.20 -18.99
N ALA A 268 -45.07 6.70 -19.75
CA ALA A 268 -45.34 7.51 -20.95
C ALA A 268 -46.05 6.70 -22.05
N ALA A 269 -45.67 5.44 -22.26
CA ALA A 269 -46.34 4.56 -23.22
C ALA A 269 -47.80 4.25 -22.83
N ALA A 270 -48.08 4.06 -21.53
CA ALA A 270 -49.44 3.85 -21.03
C ALA A 270 -50.34 5.09 -21.19
N ALA A 271 -49.78 6.30 -20.97
CA ALA A 271 -50.51 7.56 -21.17
C ALA A 271 -50.83 7.83 -22.66
N GLY A 272 -49.94 7.44 -23.58
CA GLY A 272 -50.17 7.57 -25.02
C GLY A 272 -51.27 6.64 -25.57
N ALA A 273 -51.43 5.44 -25.00
CA ALA A 273 -52.47 4.49 -25.42
C ALA A 273 -53.89 4.93 -25.00
N GLY A 274 -54.03 5.70 -23.91
CA GLY A 274 -55.33 6.21 -23.45
C GLY A 274 -55.92 7.34 -24.31
N ALA A 275 -55.08 8.10 -25.03
CA ALA A 275 -55.53 9.20 -25.89
C ALA A 275 -55.98 8.73 -27.29
N ALA A 276 -55.59 7.53 -27.73
CA ALA A 276 -55.93 7.01 -29.05
C ALA A 276 -57.35 6.41 -29.14
N GLN A 277 -58.07 6.26 -28.02
CA GLN A 277 -59.40 5.63 -28.01
C GLN A 277 -60.58 6.63 -28.05
N GLN A 278 -60.33 7.95 -28.17
CA GLN A 278 -61.39 8.97 -28.14
C GLN A 278 -61.48 9.87 -29.39
N GLY A 279 -60.89 9.46 -30.51
CA GLY A 279 -60.92 10.25 -31.74
C GLY A 279 -60.80 9.44 -33.03
N GLN A 280 -61.81 8.60 -33.36
CA GLN A 280 -61.97 8.17 -34.74
C GLN A 280 -63.44 7.81 -35.06
N ALA A 281 -64.24 8.84 -35.28
CA ALA A 281 -65.38 8.79 -36.19
C ALA A 281 -65.05 9.69 -37.38
N GLY A 282 -65.03 9.13 -38.60
CA GLY A 282 -64.99 9.93 -39.82
C GLY A 282 -63.90 9.55 -40.83
N ALA A 283 -64.30 8.69 -41.77
CA ALA A 283 -64.06 8.77 -43.22
C ALA A 283 -62.64 8.95 -43.81
N GLY A 284 -62.36 8.09 -44.80
CA GLY A 284 -61.86 8.55 -46.11
C GLY A 284 -60.40 8.24 -46.39
N GLY A 285 -60.15 7.29 -47.30
CA GLY A 285 -58.83 6.75 -47.59
C GLY A 285 -57.86 7.70 -48.30
N GLN A 286 -56.57 7.42 -48.14
CA GLN A 286 -55.58 7.45 -49.22
C GLN A 286 -54.27 6.79 -48.73
N GLN A 287 -53.78 5.80 -49.49
CA GLN A 287 -52.43 5.27 -49.33
C GLN A 287 -51.40 6.35 -49.68
N PRO A 288 -50.23 6.35 -49.02
CA PRO A 288 -49.02 6.42 -49.84
C PRO A 288 -47.83 5.58 -49.33
N HIS A 289 -47.25 4.88 -50.32
CA HIS A 289 -45.83 4.74 -50.63
C HIS A 289 -44.78 4.60 -49.50
N VAL A 290 -44.24 3.39 -49.42
CA VAL A 290 -42.94 3.06 -48.81
C VAL A 290 -41.82 3.60 -49.69
N VAL A 291 -41.06 4.58 -49.20
CA VAL A 291 -39.79 5.02 -49.80
C VAL A 291 -38.64 4.43 -48.97
N HIS A 292 -37.94 3.46 -49.55
CA HIS A 292 -36.67 2.95 -49.02
C HIS A 292 -35.57 4.00 -49.24
N VAL A 293 -35.09 4.63 -48.16
CA VAL A 293 -33.90 5.47 -48.20
C VAL A 293 -32.68 4.60 -47.89
N LYS A 294 -31.91 4.27 -48.93
CA LYS A 294 -30.57 3.68 -48.83
C LYS A 294 -29.61 4.78 -48.35
N HIS A 295 -29.11 4.69 -47.12
CA HIS A 295 -28.01 5.55 -46.67
C HIS A 295 -26.69 5.03 -47.22
N GLN A 296 -26.03 5.87 -48.02
CA GLN A 296 -24.74 5.65 -48.64
C GLN A 296 -23.68 6.37 -47.80
N LEU A 297 -22.69 5.63 -47.29
CA LEU A 297 -21.55 6.14 -46.52
C LEU A 297 -20.60 6.93 -47.45
N PRO A 298 -20.07 8.09 -47.03
CA PRO A 298 -19.06 8.81 -47.79
C PRO A 298 -17.66 8.20 -47.60
N VAL A 299 -16.97 8.06 -48.72
CA VAL A 299 -15.56 7.65 -48.84
C VAL A 299 -14.67 8.81 -48.40
N ALA A 300 -13.75 8.53 -47.47
CA ALA A 300 -12.70 9.44 -47.06
C ALA A 300 -11.67 9.65 -48.19
N ARG A 301 -11.23 10.90 -48.36
CA ARG A 301 -9.96 11.24 -49.00
C ARG A 301 -9.02 11.76 -47.93
#